data_AF-D5RDY5-F1
#
_entry.id   AF-D5RDY5-F1
#
_cell.length_a   1.000
_cell.length_b   1.000
_cell.length_c   1.000
_cell.angle_alpha   90.00
_cell.angle_beta   90.00
_cell.angle_gamma   90.00
#
_symmetry.space_group_name_H-M   'P 1'
#
loop_
_entity.id
_entity.type
_entity.pdbx_description
1 polymer ?
#
loop_
_entity_poly.entity_id
_entity_poly.type
_entity_poly.pdbx_seq_one_letter_code
_entity_poly.pdbx_strand_id
1 'polypeptide(L)'
;IVDMEGMSIGQYVAGMGFSNVGLGIVHSMAHPLGGVYDIAHGVANALLLPIVMEYNMPVCIDKYGNIAKAMGVDITNMSKEEAAKAAIDAVRQLAIDVNIPQTLRELNIPKEGLPRLAKDALADVCTGGNPREVTYEDILKLYEIAY
;
A
#
# COMPACT_ATOMS: atom_id res chain seq x y z
N ILE A 1 -10.05 -21.62 10.85
CA ILE A 1 -9.39 -21.32 12.15
C ILE A 1 -8.52 -20.10 11.89
N VAL A 2 -8.69 -19.02 12.65
CA VAL A 2 -7.87 -17.80 12.50
C VAL A 2 -6.61 -17.99 13.36
N ASP A 3 -5.44 -17.93 12.75
CA ASP A 3 -4.15 -18.03 13.45
C ASP A 3 -3.79 -16.67 14.08
N MET A 4 -4.32 -16.42 15.28
CA MET A 4 -4.09 -15.17 16.01
C MET A 4 -2.67 -15.05 16.55
N GLU A 5 -2.02 -16.17 16.88
CA GLU A 5 -0.64 -16.17 17.39
C GLU A 5 0.32 -15.75 16.28
N GLY A 6 0.21 -16.35 15.09
CA GLY A 6 0.98 -15.97 13.92
C GLY A 6 0.80 -14.49 13.56
N MET A 7 -0.44 -14.00 13.56
CA MET A 7 -0.72 -12.58 13.32
C MET A 7 -0.12 -11.66 14.38
N SER A 8 -0.19 -12.03 15.66
CA SER A 8 0.37 -11.25 16.77
C SER A 8 1.90 -11.13 16.67
N ILE A 9 2.59 -12.21 16.29
CA ILE A 9 4.05 -12.17 16.11
C ILE A 9 4.40 -11.36 14.85
N GLY A 10 3.71 -11.61 13.73
CA GLY A 10 3.98 -10.95 12.45
C GLY A 10 3.88 -9.43 12.52
N GLN A 11 2.81 -8.89 13.12
CA GLN A 11 2.63 -7.44 13.27
C GLN A 11 3.71 -6.80 14.16
N TYR A 12 4.15 -7.51 15.21
CA TYR A 12 5.17 -7.00 16.12
C TYR A 12 6.53 -6.91 15.43
N VAL A 13 6.90 -7.96 14.69
CA VAL A 13 8.14 -8.01 13.90
C VAL A 13 8.15 -6.92 12.82
N ALA A 14 7.02 -6.69 12.15
CA ALA A 14 6.90 -5.57 11.20
C ALA A 14 7.18 -4.22 11.89
N GLY A 15 6.62 -4.01 13.10
CA GLY A 15 6.88 -2.84 13.95
C GLY A 15 8.34 -2.62 14.28
N MET A 16 9.07 -3.67 14.65
CA MET A 16 10.51 -3.60 14.91
C MET A 16 11.30 -3.09 13.69
N GLY A 17 10.86 -3.45 12.48
CA GLY A 17 11.45 -2.97 11.24
C GLY A 17 11.12 -1.50 10.98
N PHE A 18 9.85 -1.20 10.67
CA PHE A 18 9.47 0.13 10.17
C PHE A 18 9.70 1.24 11.20
N SER A 19 9.69 0.95 12.50
CA SER A 19 9.99 1.95 13.53
C SER A 19 11.41 2.52 13.44
N ASN A 20 12.34 1.83 12.77
CA ASN A 20 13.75 2.24 12.67
C ASN A 20 14.12 2.81 11.30
N VAL A 21 13.29 2.61 10.27
CA VAL A 21 13.61 2.99 8.89
C VAL A 21 12.53 3.83 8.21
N GLY A 22 11.38 4.01 8.87
CA GLY A 22 10.24 4.69 8.30
C GLY A 22 9.39 3.82 7.38
N LEU A 23 8.54 4.48 6.62
CA LEU A 23 7.53 3.87 5.75
C LEU A 23 7.60 4.54 4.36
N GLY A 24 6.48 4.64 3.64
CA GLY A 24 6.40 5.31 2.35
C GLY A 24 5.00 5.81 2.07
N ILE A 25 4.72 6.14 0.80
CA ILE A 25 3.51 6.89 0.44
C ILE A 25 2.19 6.15 0.67
N VAL A 26 2.16 4.84 0.91
CA VAL A 26 0.92 4.15 1.33
C VAL A 26 0.39 4.79 2.62
N HIS A 27 1.25 4.98 3.62
CA HIS A 27 0.86 5.59 4.89
C HIS A 27 0.59 7.08 4.73
N SER A 28 1.43 7.78 3.96
CA SER A 28 1.22 9.20 3.66
C SER A 28 -0.14 9.47 3.04
N MET A 29 -0.61 8.59 2.15
CA MET A 29 -1.92 8.69 1.53
C MET A 29 -3.05 8.19 2.47
N ALA A 30 -2.77 7.22 3.35
CA ALA A 30 -3.76 6.73 4.31
C ALA A 30 -4.07 7.73 5.44
N HIS A 31 -3.07 8.47 5.94
CA HIS A 31 -3.25 9.43 7.04
C HIS A 31 -4.33 10.50 6.78
N PRO A 32 -4.34 11.22 5.65
CA PRO A 32 -5.36 12.25 5.41
C PRO A 32 -6.74 11.64 5.14
N LEU A 33 -6.85 10.39 4.66
CA LEU A 33 -8.14 9.69 4.60
C LEU A 33 -8.75 9.51 6.00
N GLY A 34 -7.93 9.10 6.98
CA GLY A 34 -8.35 9.03 8.38
C GLY A 34 -8.63 10.40 8.98
N GLY A 35 -7.76 11.39 8.73
CA GLY A 35 -7.87 12.73 9.31
C GLY A 35 -9.03 13.57 8.77
N VAL A 36 -9.42 13.39 7.51
CA VAL A 36 -10.48 14.18 6.85
C VAL A 36 -11.83 13.45 6.84
N TYR A 37 -11.83 12.13 6.67
CA TYR A 37 -13.04 11.35 6.41
C TYR A 37 -13.27 10.21 7.41
N ASP A 38 -12.47 10.12 8.48
CA ASP A 38 -12.60 9.10 9.53
C ASP A 38 -12.53 7.66 9.00
N ILE A 39 -11.75 7.45 7.93
CA ILE A 39 -11.50 6.11 7.39
C ILE A 39 -10.55 5.36 8.32
N ALA A 40 -10.95 4.15 8.71
CA ALA A 40 -10.10 3.26 9.52
C ALA A 40 -8.73 3.05 8.86
N HIS A 41 -7.67 3.30 9.61
CA HIS A 41 -6.29 3.32 9.10
C HIS A 41 -5.88 2.05 8.33
N GLY A 42 -6.23 0.88 8.86
CA GLY A 42 -5.94 -0.40 8.20
C GLY A 42 -6.65 -0.56 6.85
N VAL A 43 -7.90 -0.07 6.74
CA VAL A 43 -8.69 -0.12 5.51
C VAL A 43 -8.08 0.79 4.44
N ALA A 44 -7.73 2.02 4.80
CA ALA A 44 -7.09 2.96 3.88
C ALA A 44 -5.75 2.42 3.33
N ASN A 45 -4.89 1.89 4.20
CA ASN A 45 -3.63 1.30 3.78
C ASN A 45 -3.83 0.08 2.88
N ALA A 46 -4.73 -0.83 3.24
CA ALA A 46 -4.95 -2.06 2.49
C ALA A 46 -5.45 -1.80 1.06
N LEU A 47 -6.35 -0.83 0.89
CA LEU A 47 -6.85 -0.40 -0.42
C LEU A 47 -5.73 0.19 -1.29
N LEU A 48 -4.91 1.08 -0.71
CA LEU A 48 -3.87 1.82 -1.45
C LEU A 48 -2.62 0.99 -1.74
N LEU A 49 -2.33 -0.03 -0.93
CA LEU A 49 -1.10 -0.80 -0.97
C LEU A 49 -0.75 -1.36 -2.36
N PRO A 50 -1.62 -2.14 -3.05
CA PRO A 50 -1.27 -2.70 -4.36
C PRO A 50 -1.00 -1.64 -5.43
N ILE A 51 -1.70 -0.49 -5.36
CA ILE A 51 -1.54 0.63 -6.31
C ILE A 51 -0.16 1.27 -6.13
N VAL A 52 0.22 1.55 -4.88
CA VAL A 52 1.52 2.15 -4.56
C VAL A 52 2.66 1.15 -4.80
N MET A 53 2.43 -0.14 -4.57
CA MET A 53 3.39 -1.18 -4.93
C MET A 53 3.70 -1.15 -6.43
N GLU A 54 2.67 -1.11 -7.27
CA GLU A 54 2.83 -1.01 -8.72
C GLU A 54 3.60 0.26 -9.14
N TYR A 55 3.28 1.40 -8.53
CA TYR A 55 4.01 2.65 -8.74
C TYR A 55 5.50 2.56 -8.34
N ASN A 56 5.82 1.89 -7.23
CA ASN A 56 7.19 1.74 -6.74
C ASN A 56 7.95 0.56 -7.37
N MET A 57 7.28 -0.33 -8.10
CA MET A 57 7.85 -1.54 -8.70
C MET A 57 9.13 -1.26 -9.52
N PRO A 58 9.20 -0.24 -10.40
CA PRO A 58 10.37 -0.02 -11.24
C PRO A 58 11.69 0.20 -10.48
N VAL A 59 11.63 0.76 -9.27
CA VAL A 59 12.82 1.05 -8.42
C VAL A 59 13.02 0.03 -7.29
N CYS A 60 12.12 -0.94 -7.15
CA CYS A 60 12.13 -1.92 -6.07
C CYS A 60 12.05 -3.38 -6.56
N ILE A 61 12.14 -3.63 -7.87
CA ILE A 61 11.83 -4.91 -8.51
C ILE A 61 12.54 -6.11 -7.86
N ASP A 62 13.80 -5.94 -7.44
CA ASP A 62 14.61 -6.99 -6.82
C ASP A 62 14.06 -7.47 -5.46
N LYS A 63 13.27 -6.63 -4.77
CA LYS A 63 12.68 -6.97 -3.47
C LYS A 63 11.37 -7.74 -3.59
N TYR A 64 10.65 -7.60 -4.71
CA TYR A 64 9.29 -8.11 -4.83
C TYR A 64 9.23 -9.64 -4.92
N GLY A 65 10.25 -10.29 -5.48
CA GLY A 65 10.34 -11.76 -5.47
C GLY A 65 10.34 -12.34 -4.05
N ASN A 66 10.89 -11.62 -3.06
CA ASN A 66 10.83 -12.04 -1.66
C ASN A 66 9.42 -11.89 -1.09
N ILE A 67 8.69 -10.84 -1.48
CA ILE A 67 7.29 -10.63 -1.10
C ILE A 67 6.42 -11.74 -1.67
N ALA A 68 6.53 -12.03 -2.98
CA ALA A 68 5.80 -13.12 -3.63
C ALA A 68 5.99 -14.46 -2.92
N LYS A 69 7.25 -14.84 -2.64
CA LYS A 69 7.57 -16.07 -1.90
C LYS A 69 6.98 -16.08 -0.49
N ALA A 70 7.10 -14.97 0.24
CA ALA A 70 6.53 -14.86 1.59
C ALA A 70 5.00 -14.97 1.60
N MET A 71 4.34 -14.58 0.49
CA MET A 71 2.91 -14.75 0.28
C MET A 71 2.52 -16.13 -0.28
N GLY A 72 3.47 -17.06 -0.41
CA GLY A 72 3.22 -18.42 -0.89
C GLY A 72 3.09 -18.56 -2.41
N VAL A 73 3.49 -17.54 -3.18
CA VAL A 73 3.48 -17.59 -4.64
C VAL A 73 4.71 -18.35 -5.14
N ASP A 74 4.51 -19.37 -5.98
CA ASP A 74 5.60 -20.02 -6.70
C ASP A 74 6.06 -19.16 -7.88
N ILE A 75 7.30 -18.67 -7.79
CA ILE A 75 7.92 -17.84 -8.82
C ILE A 75 9.00 -18.61 -9.61
N THR A 76 9.01 -19.94 -9.53
CA THR A 76 9.95 -20.77 -10.29
C THR A 76 9.73 -20.54 -11.79
N ASN A 77 10.79 -20.10 -12.48
CA ASN A 77 10.78 -19.72 -13.90
C ASN A 77 10.12 -18.37 -14.24
N MET A 78 9.77 -17.55 -13.24
CA MET A 78 9.37 -16.17 -13.51
C MET A 78 10.59 -15.26 -13.65
N SER A 79 10.52 -14.32 -14.57
CA SER A 79 11.37 -13.13 -14.58
C SER A 79 11.12 -12.27 -13.33
N LYS A 80 12.02 -11.32 -13.06
CA LYS A 80 11.84 -10.39 -11.93
C LYS A 80 10.56 -9.56 -12.05
N GLU A 81 10.19 -9.18 -13.27
CA GLU A 81 8.97 -8.41 -13.53
C GLU A 81 7.71 -9.25 -13.31
N GLU A 82 7.70 -10.50 -13.78
CA GLU A 82 6.59 -11.44 -13.54
C GLU A 82 6.44 -11.74 -12.04
N ALA A 83 7.54 -11.99 -11.34
CA ALA A 83 7.52 -12.19 -9.89
C ALA A 83 7.02 -10.95 -9.13
N ALA A 84 7.35 -9.75 -9.62
CA ALA A 84 6.87 -8.51 -9.02
C ALA A 84 5.37 -8.30 -9.21
N LYS A 85 4.86 -8.53 -10.42
CA LYS A 85 3.42 -8.51 -10.70
C LYS A 85 2.68 -9.55 -9.86
N ALA A 86 3.22 -10.77 -9.76
CA ALA A 86 2.63 -11.82 -8.95
C ALA A 86 2.57 -11.47 -7.44
N ALA A 87 3.56 -10.73 -6.90
CA ALA A 87 3.47 -10.20 -5.54
C ALA A 87 2.34 -9.18 -5.38
N ILE A 88 2.22 -8.23 -6.32
CA ILE A 88 1.16 -7.21 -6.30
C ILE A 88 -0.22 -7.86 -6.39
N ASP A 89 -0.37 -8.85 -7.27
CA ASP A 89 -1.61 -9.59 -7.45
C ASP A 89 -1.97 -10.40 -6.21
N ALA A 90 -1.01 -11.02 -5.53
CA ALA A 90 -1.24 -11.72 -4.27
C ALA A 90 -1.71 -10.77 -3.15
N VAL A 91 -1.13 -9.57 -3.05
CA VAL A 91 -1.59 -8.53 -2.10
C VAL A 91 -3.00 -8.07 -2.44
N ARG A 92 -3.28 -7.81 -3.71
CA ARG A 92 -4.62 -7.41 -4.18
C ARG A 92 -5.65 -8.49 -3.90
N GLN A 93 -5.33 -9.75 -4.17
CA GLN A 93 -6.20 -10.89 -3.90
C GLN A 93 -6.47 -11.05 -2.40
N LEU A 94 -5.44 -10.93 -1.54
CA LEU A 94 -5.63 -11.00 -0.10
C LEU A 94 -6.58 -9.91 0.41
N ALA A 95 -6.48 -8.68 -0.11
CA ALA A 95 -7.39 -7.59 0.25
C ALA A 95 -8.85 -7.94 -0.11
N ILE A 96 -9.08 -8.57 -1.27
CA ILE A 96 -10.41 -9.06 -1.69
C ILE A 96 -10.89 -10.17 -0.75
N ASP A 97 -10.04 -11.16 -0.47
CA ASP A 97 -10.38 -12.33 0.35
C ASP A 97 -10.80 -11.96 1.77
N VAL A 98 -10.24 -10.86 2.31
CA VAL A 98 -10.57 -10.34 3.65
C VAL A 98 -11.57 -9.17 3.63
N ASN A 99 -12.25 -8.96 2.51
CA ASN A 99 -13.34 -7.98 2.32
C ASN A 99 -12.94 -6.51 2.56
N ILE A 100 -11.75 -6.12 2.11
CA ILE A 100 -11.37 -4.71 2.05
C ILE A 100 -12.14 -4.04 0.89
N PRO A 101 -12.67 -2.82 1.08
CA PRO A 101 -13.19 -2.01 -0.03
C PRO A 101 -12.13 -1.78 -1.10
N GLN A 102 -12.52 -1.86 -2.38
CA GLN A 102 -11.55 -1.86 -3.49
C GLN A 102 -11.34 -0.46 -4.09
N THR A 103 -12.22 0.49 -3.77
CA THR A 103 -12.18 1.85 -4.32
C THR A 103 -12.49 2.90 -3.26
N LEU A 104 -11.96 4.11 -3.43
CA LEU A 104 -12.30 5.26 -2.59
C LEU A 104 -13.79 5.63 -2.69
N ARG A 105 -14.43 5.29 -3.80
CA ARG A 105 -15.87 5.46 -3.98
C ARG A 105 -16.68 4.58 -3.04
N GLU A 106 -16.27 3.32 -2.83
CA GLU A 106 -16.91 2.43 -1.84
C GLU A 106 -16.78 2.96 -0.40
N LEU A 107 -15.75 3.79 -0.14
CA LEU A 107 -15.55 4.50 1.12
C LEU A 107 -16.27 5.85 1.20
N ASN A 108 -17.10 6.19 0.21
CA ASN A 108 -17.84 7.46 0.11
C ASN A 108 -16.96 8.72 0.11
N ILE A 109 -15.71 8.61 -0.37
CA ILE A 109 -14.83 9.76 -0.53
C ILE A 109 -15.26 10.55 -1.77
N PRO A 110 -15.48 11.87 -1.69
CA PRO A 110 -15.81 12.68 -2.85
C PRO A 110 -14.59 12.87 -3.75
N LYS A 111 -14.76 12.77 -5.07
CA LYS A 111 -13.67 12.94 -6.05
C LYS A 111 -13.02 14.32 -5.98
N GLU A 112 -13.81 15.32 -5.61
CA GLU A 112 -13.41 16.71 -5.43
C GLU A 112 -12.47 16.89 -4.24
N GLY A 113 -12.44 15.91 -3.33
CA GLY A 113 -11.56 15.87 -2.17
C GLY A 113 -10.13 15.38 -2.48
N LEU A 114 -9.92 14.68 -3.60
CA LEU A 114 -8.62 14.09 -3.95
C LEU A 114 -7.47 15.12 -4.03
N PRO A 115 -7.65 16.33 -4.60
CA PRO A 115 -6.62 17.37 -4.60
C PRO A 115 -6.13 17.75 -3.19
N ARG A 116 -7.03 17.87 -2.21
CA ARG A 116 -6.64 18.15 -0.83
C ARG A 116 -5.86 16.97 -0.25
N LEU A 117 -6.36 15.76 -0.42
CA LEU A 117 -5.72 14.54 0.08
C LEU A 117 -4.31 14.37 -0.49
N ALA A 118 -4.08 14.68 -1.77
CA ALA A 118 -2.78 14.61 -2.42
C ALA A 118 -1.78 15.63 -1.83
N LYS A 119 -2.25 16.85 -1.57
CA LYS A 119 -1.42 17.89 -0.92
C LYS A 119 -1.04 17.48 0.50
N ASP A 120 -2.00 17.01 1.29
CA ASP A 120 -1.77 16.61 2.68
C ASP A 120 -0.84 15.39 2.74
N ALA A 121 -1.02 14.42 1.84
CA ALA A 121 -0.14 13.26 1.71
C ALA A 121 1.30 13.65 1.31
N LEU A 122 1.49 14.59 0.39
CA LEU A 122 2.82 15.06 0.01
C LEU A 122 3.57 15.68 1.21
N ALA A 123 2.84 16.37 2.10
CA ALA A 123 3.39 16.98 3.30
C ALA A 123 3.58 16.01 4.48
N ASP A 124 3.09 14.77 4.36
CA ASP A 124 3.18 13.77 5.42
C ASP A 124 4.61 13.27 5.63
N VAL A 125 4.97 13.02 6.90
CA VAL A 125 6.31 12.62 7.32
C VAL A 125 6.76 11.28 6.71
N CYS A 126 5.83 10.38 6.39
CA CYS A 126 6.15 9.09 5.75
C CYS A 126 6.59 9.24 4.29
N THR A 127 6.31 10.38 3.64
CA THR A 127 6.58 10.59 2.22
C THR A 127 8.09 10.58 1.93
N GLY A 128 8.89 11.13 2.85
CA GLY A 128 10.35 11.13 2.72
C GLY A 128 11.00 9.74 2.78
N GLY A 129 10.28 8.71 3.24
CA GLY A 129 10.76 7.33 3.26
C GLY A 129 10.47 6.54 1.98
N ASN A 130 9.72 7.10 1.02
CA ASN A 130 9.38 6.40 -0.21
C ASN A 130 10.63 6.16 -1.09
N PRO A 131 10.77 4.98 -1.74
CA PRO A 131 11.98 4.62 -2.49
C PRO A 131 12.23 5.44 -3.77
N ARG A 132 11.25 6.25 -4.20
CA ARG A 132 11.37 7.23 -5.27
C ARG A 132 10.77 8.55 -4.80
N GLU A 133 11.34 9.66 -5.26
CA GLU A 133 10.72 10.97 -5.10
C GLU A 133 9.35 10.97 -5.77
N VAL A 134 8.42 11.72 -5.17
CA VAL A 134 7.02 11.81 -5.59
C VAL A 134 6.63 13.27 -5.71
N THR A 135 5.83 13.61 -6.72
CA THR A 135 5.22 14.93 -6.84
C THR A 135 3.78 14.94 -6.34
N TYR A 136 3.20 16.13 -6.23
CA TYR A 136 1.77 16.28 -5.99
C TYR A 136 0.95 15.57 -7.08
N GLU A 137 1.35 15.74 -8.35
CA GLU A 137 0.67 15.15 -9.51
C GLU A 137 0.74 13.62 -9.48
N ASP A 138 1.86 13.05 -9.05
CA ASP A 138 1.98 11.60 -8.86
C ASP A 138 0.98 11.07 -7.84
N ILE A 139 0.94 11.68 -6.64
CA ILE A 139 0.03 11.25 -5.57
C ILE A 139 -1.42 11.43 -5.98
N LEU A 140 -1.76 12.56 -6.61
CA LEU A 140 -3.10 12.79 -7.15
C LEU A 140 -3.47 11.70 -8.16
N LYS A 141 -2.53 11.31 -9.03
CA LYS A 141 -2.77 10.25 -10.00
C LYS A 141 -3.02 8.90 -9.34
N LEU A 142 -2.31 8.58 -8.26
CA LEU A 142 -2.53 7.35 -7.48
C LEU A 142 -3.92 7.35 -6.82
N TYR A 143 -4.37 8.48 -6.29
CA TYR A 143 -5.75 8.60 -5.80
C TYR A 143 -6.79 8.46 -6.90
N GLU A 144 -6.55 8.99 -8.10
CA GLU A 144 -7.44 8.79 -9.25
C GLU A 144 -7.52 7.32 -9.69
N ILE A 145 -6.41 6.58 -9.63
CA ILE A 145 -6.37 5.13 -9.89
C ILE A 145 -7.17 4.37 -8.83
N ALA A 146 -7.14 4.85 -7.57
CA ALA A 146 -7.85 4.26 -6.44
C ALA A 146 -9.36 4.59 -6.40
N TYR A 147 -9.89 5.43 -7.29
CA TYR A 147 -11.26 5.97 -7.23
C TYR A 147 -12.27 5.25 -8.13
#